data_AF-A0A3R9KDG1-F1
#
_entry.id   AF-A0A3R9KDG1-F1
#
_cell.length_a   1.000
_cell.length_b   1.000
_cell.length_c   1.000
_cell.angle_alpha   90.00
_cell.angle_beta   90.00
_cell.angle_gamma   90.00
#
_symmetry.space_group_name_H-M   'P 1'
#
loop_
_entity.id
_entity.type
_entity.pdbx_description
1 polymer ?
#
loop_
_entity_poly.entity_id
_entity_poly.type
_entity_poly.pdbx_seq_one_letter_code
_entity_poly.pdbx_strand_id
1 'polypeptide(L)'
;MIADSMDDAGCCLLSVAWNVAPLAETHPDSRRGDLRRRVAAACRTAGHGARAWAVAHGPGTEADYRPFLQLADVAYEIATLLLLVEDFLVPDLEREHRRWAEIEELTARFTELAEWTSAFLLSGTPLRL
;
A
#
# COMPACT_ATOMS: atom_id res chain seq x y z
N MET A 1 -1.84 -9.41 15.08
CA MET A 1 -2.55 -10.35 14.19
C MET A 1 -1.50 -10.88 13.24
N ILE A 2 -1.18 -12.18 13.28
CA ILE A 2 -0.28 -12.78 12.28
C ILE A 2 -1.21 -13.14 11.13
N ALA A 3 -1.05 -12.49 9.98
CA ALA A 3 -1.81 -12.86 8.79
C ALA A 3 -1.23 -14.16 8.24
N ASP A 4 -2.02 -15.23 8.24
CA ASP A 4 -1.63 -16.55 7.76
C ASP A 4 -2.48 -17.02 6.57
N SER A 5 -3.24 -16.09 5.97
CA SER A 5 -4.12 -16.35 4.83
C SER A 5 -4.27 -15.14 3.89
N MET A 6 -4.80 -15.39 2.69
CA MET A 6 -5.17 -14.34 1.73
C MET A 6 -6.30 -13.43 2.24
N ASP A 7 -7.26 -13.93 3.02
CA ASP A 7 -8.32 -13.08 3.59
C ASP A 7 -7.75 -12.13 4.66
N ASP A 8 -6.80 -12.60 5.49
CA ASP A 8 -6.11 -11.75 6.46
C ASP A 8 -5.24 -10.69 5.76
N ALA A 9 -4.52 -11.07 4.70
CA ALA A 9 -3.76 -10.12 3.89
C ALA A 9 -4.68 -9.06 3.27
N GLY A 10 -5.85 -9.47 2.79
CA GLY A 10 -6.89 -8.56 2.32
C GLY A 10 -7.39 -7.61 3.41
N CYS A 11 -7.62 -8.11 4.63
CA CYS A 11 -8.01 -7.29 5.79
C CYS A 11 -6.91 -6.29 6.19
N CYS A 12 -5.64 -6.71 6.19
CA CYS A 12 -4.50 -5.83 6.42
C CYS A 12 -4.46 -4.68 5.41
N LEU A 13 -4.59 -4.98 4.11
CA LEU A 13 -4.61 -3.96 3.05
C LEU A 13 -5.77 -2.98 3.20
N LEU A 14 -6.97 -3.47 3.55
CA LEU A 14 -8.13 -2.60 3.78
C LEU A 14 -7.95 -1.71 5.01
N SER A 15 -7.35 -2.24 6.08
CA SER A 15 -7.00 -1.47 7.27
C SER A 15 -5.99 -0.37 6.94
N VAL A 16 -4.92 -0.69 6.20
CA VAL A 16 -3.94 0.30 5.73
C VAL A 16 -4.64 1.36 4.88
N ALA A 17 -5.43 0.96 3.88
CA ALA A 17 -6.11 1.91 3.00
C ALA A 17 -7.02 2.89 3.75
N TRP A 18 -7.69 2.43 4.82
CA TRP A 18 -8.49 3.28 5.69
C TRP A 18 -7.65 4.32 6.45
N ASN A 19 -6.48 3.92 6.94
CA ASN A 19 -5.57 4.80 7.69
C ASN A 19 -4.77 5.76 6.80
N VAL A 20 -4.50 5.39 5.54
CA VAL A 20 -3.83 6.27 4.56
C VAL A 20 -4.78 7.30 3.96
N ALA A 21 -6.08 7.00 3.94
CA ALA A 21 -7.08 7.91 3.39
C ALA A 21 -7.00 9.29 4.06
N PRO A 22 -6.98 10.39 3.30
CA PRO A 22 -6.88 11.72 3.87
C PRO A 22 -8.09 12.01 4.80
N LEU A 23 -7.80 12.42 6.04
CA LEU A 23 -8.82 12.79 7.04
C LEU A 23 -9.55 14.11 6.71
N ALA A 24 -8.98 14.94 5.84
CA ALA A 24 -9.55 16.17 5.31
C ALA A 24 -8.95 16.48 3.93
N GLU A 25 -9.59 17.36 3.15
CA GLU A 25 -9.04 17.89 1.90
C GLU A 25 -7.76 18.70 2.17
N THR A 26 -6.63 18.00 2.29
CA THR A 26 -5.33 18.58 1.97
C THR A 26 -5.37 19.02 0.52
N HIS A 27 -4.81 20.20 0.22
CA HIS A 27 -4.83 20.81 -1.11
C HIS A 27 -4.83 19.76 -2.22
N PRO A 28 -5.86 19.75 -3.09
CA PRO A 28 -6.10 18.67 -4.04
C PRO A 28 -4.89 18.41 -4.94
N ASP A 29 -4.02 19.41 -5.14
CA ASP A 29 -2.84 19.34 -5.99
C ASP A 29 -1.51 19.17 -5.23
N SER A 30 -1.57 18.82 -3.93
CA SER A 30 -0.35 18.53 -3.17
C SER A 30 0.21 17.16 -3.52
N ARG A 31 1.52 17.10 -3.76
CA ARG A 31 2.27 15.86 -4.00
C ARG A 31 1.99 14.79 -2.94
N ARG A 32 1.93 15.20 -1.67
CA ARG A 32 1.58 14.36 -0.51
C ARG A 32 0.16 13.81 -0.61
N GLY A 33 -0.83 14.66 -0.94
CA GLY A 33 -2.22 14.25 -1.11
C GLY A 33 -2.41 13.26 -2.26
N ASP A 34 -1.75 13.51 -3.40
CA ASP A 34 -1.76 12.61 -4.56
C ASP A 34 -1.21 11.22 -4.24
N LEU A 35 -0.09 11.16 -3.51
CA LEU A 35 0.50 9.88 -3.13
C LEU A 35 -0.40 9.11 -2.15
N ARG A 36 -0.96 9.77 -1.13
CA ARG A 36 -1.92 9.14 -0.20
C ARG A 36 -3.12 8.54 -0.95
N ARG A 37 -3.71 9.27 -1.90
CA ARG A 37 -4.84 8.78 -2.69
C ARG A 37 -4.47 7.55 -3.52
N ARG A 38 -3.31 7.57 -4.18
CA ARG A 38 -2.83 6.43 -4.99
C ARG A 38 -2.59 5.19 -4.13
N VAL A 39 -1.88 5.31 -3.01
CA VAL A 39 -1.65 4.20 -2.08
C VAL A 39 -2.97 3.66 -1.54
N ALA A 40 -3.85 4.51 -1.04
CA ALA A 40 -5.15 4.08 -0.51
C ALA A 40 -6.07 3.44 -1.57
N ALA A 41 -5.98 3.86 -2.83
CA ALA A 41 -6.73 3.25 -3.93
C ALA A 41 -6.20 1.84 -4.23
N ALA A 42 -4.89 1.69 -4.42
CA ALA A 42 -4.26 0.40 -4.70
C ALA A 42 -4.47 -0.60 -3.57
N CYS A 43 -4.28 -0.20 -2.30
CA CYS A 43 -4.54 -1.07 -1.15
C CYS A 43 -6.03 -1.47 -1.04
N ARG A 44 -6.98 -0.57 -1.34
CA ARG A 44 -8.41 -0.92 -1.39
C ARG A 44 -8.70 -1.97 -2.46
N THR A 45 -8.22 -1.75 -3.68
CA THR A 45 -8.44 -2.66 -4.80
C THR A 45 -7.83 -4.03 -4.52
N ALA A 46 -6.56 -4.08 -4.11
CA ALA A 46 -5.88 -5.32 -3.78
C ALA A 46 -6.54 -6.02 -2.57
N GLY A 47 -6.95 -5.27 -1.55
CA GLY A 47 -7.61 -5.81 -0.36
C GLY A 47 -8.95 -6.46 -0.67
N HIS A 48 -9.82 -5.78 -1.43
CA HIS A 48 -11.09 -6.38 -1.87
C HIS A 48 -10.88 -7.56 -2.81
N GLY A 49 -9.91 -7.46 -3.73
CA GLY A 49 -9.55 -8.54 -4.63
C GLY A 49 -9.05 -9.80 -3.92
N ALA A 50 -8.14 -9.64 -2.95
CA ALA A 50 -7.61 -10.74 -2.13
C ALA A 50 -8.74 -11.48 -1.40
N ARG A 51 -9.66 -10.76 -0.76
CA ARG A 51 -10.80 -11.36 -0.06
C ARG A 51 -11.76 -12.09 -1.01
N ALA A 52 -12.06 -11.48 -2.16
CA ALA A 52 -12.88 -12.13 -3.18
C ALA A 52 -12.21 -13.40 -3.73
N TRP A 53 -10.90 -13.36 -3.95
CA TRP A 53 -10.11 -14.51 -4.36
C TRP A 53 -10.15 -15.61 -3.28
N ALA A 54 -9.99 -15.24 -2.00
CA ALA A 54 -10.01 -16.19 -0.89
C ALA A 54 -11.36 -16.89 -0.73
N VAL A 55 -12.46 -16.18 -0.96
CA VAL A 55 -13.81 -16.78 -1.00
C VAL A 55 -13.94 -17.84 -2.10
N ALA A 56 -13.30 -17.61 -3.26
CA ALA A 56 -13.39 -18.51 -4.41
C ALA A 56 -12.39 -19.69 -4.36
N HIS A 57 -11.22 -19.50 -3.76
CA HIS A 57 -10.10 -20.45 -3.83
C HIS A 57 -9.62 -20.98 -2.46
N GLY A 58 -10.21 -20.49 -1.37
CA GLY A 58 -9.76 -20.79 0.00
C GLY A 58 -8.62 -19.88 0.48
N PRO A 59 -7.93 -20.23 1.57
CA PRO A 59 -6.97 -19.34 2.23
C PRO A 59 -5.71 -19.03 1.39
N GLY A 60 -5.41 -19.81 0.35
CA GLY A 60 -4.18 -19.70 -0.42
C GLY A 60 -2.95 -20.22 0.34
N THR A 61 -1.82 -20.25 -0.35
CA THR A 61 -0.51 -20.57 0.23
C THR A 61 0.21 -19.29 0.65
N GLU A 62 1.25 -19.42 1.47
CA GLU A 62 2.10 -18.28 1.82
C GLU A 62 2.71 -17.58 0.61
N ALA A 63 3.06 -18.33 -0.43
CA ALA A 63 3.55 -17.75 -1.67
C ALA A 63 2.50 -16.86 -2.36
N ASP A 64 1.22 -17.17 -2.20
CA ASP A 64 0.11 -16.41 -2.77
C ASP A 64 -0.14 -15.12 -1.99
N TYR A 65 -0.22 -15.19 -0.66
CA TYR A 65 -0.61 -14.04 0.17
C TYR A 65 0.55 -13.15 0.62
N ARG A 66 1.80 -13.63 0.63
CA ARG A 66 2.95 -12.85 1.09
C ARG A 66 3.16 -11.54 0.29
N PRO A 67 3.02 -11.50 -1.05
CA PRO A 67 3.15 -10.24 -1.79
C PRO A 67 2.08 -9.20 -1.42
N PHE A 68 0.88 -9.63 -1.04
CA PHE A 68 -0.17 -8.74 -0.53
C PHE A 68 0.18 -8.15 0.83
N LEU A 69 0.80 -8.94 1.71
CA LEU A 69 1.32 -8.45 2.99
C LEU A 69 2.47 -7.46 2.80
N GLN A 70 3.41 -7.77 1.89
CA GLN A 70 4.50 -6.85 1.54
C GLN A 70 3.96 -5.53 0.97
N LEU A 71 2.90 -5.57 0.17
CA LEU A 71 2.23 -4.38 -0.33
C LEU A 71 1.65 -3.53 0.81
N ALA A 72 1.02 -4.18 1.81
CA ALA A 72 0.49 -3.50 2.99
C ALA A 72 1.61 -2.87 3.85
N ASP A 73 2.71 -3.58 4.06
CA ASP A 73 3.87 -3.08 4.82
C ASP A 73 4.48 -1.84 4.15
N VAL A 74 4.76 -1.92 2.85
CA VAL A 74 5.32 -0.77 2.10
C VAL A 74 4.35 0.41 2.10
N ALA A 75 3.04 0.16 1.94
CA ALA A 75 2.03 1.21 2.02
C ALA A 75 2.00 1.90 3.40
N TYR A 76 2.12 1.12 4.47
CA TYR A 76 2.19 1.64 5.84
C TYR A 76 3.45 2.47 6.08
N GLU A 77 4.60 2.04 5.58
CA GLU A 77 5.86 2.78 5.65
C GLU A 77 5.76 4.12 4.90
N ILE A 78 5.24 4.12 3.66
CA ILE A 78 4.99 5.34 2.89
C ILE A 78 4.08 6.29 3.69
N ALA A 79 2.98 5.78 4.24
CA ALA A 79 2.04 6.60 5.00
C ALA A 79 2.69 7.22 6.23
N THR A 80 3.53 6.45 6.93
CA THR A 80 4.28 6.91 8.11
C THR A 80 5.25 8.03 7.74
N LEU A 81 6.01 7.89 6.65
CA LEU A 81 6.94 8.92 6.20
C LEU A 81 6.20 10.19 5.74
N LEU A 82 5.02 10.07 5.13
CA LEU A 82 4.21 11.22 4.72
C LEU A 82 3.67 12.05 5.90
N LEU A 83 3.66 11.52 7.13
CA LEU A 83 3.40 12.31 8.35
C LEU A 83 4.60 13.18 8.76
N LEU A 84 5.78 12.89 8.22
CA LEU A 84 7.03 13.57 8.54
C LEU A 84 7.45 14.57 7.47
N VAL A 85 6.56 14.88 6.52
CA VAL A 85 6.82 15.78 5.39
C VAL A 85 5.78 16.89 5.42
N GLU A 86 6.20 18.12 5.11
CA GLU A 86 5.38 19.35 5.06
C GLU A 86 4.80 19.85 6.40
N ASP A 87 5.05 19.19 7.54
CA ASP A 87 4.47 19.57 8.85
C ASP A 87 5.48 20.23 9.81
N PHE A 88 6.54 20.87 9.29
CA PHE A 88 7.60 21.48 10.12
C PHE A 88 7.39 22.98 10.38
N LEU A 89 7.53 23.39 11.64
CA LEU A 89 7.52 24.81 12.05
C LEU A 89 8.77 25.59 11.59
N VAL A 90 9.89 24.89 11.38
CA VAL A 90 11.14 25.44 10.84
C VAL A 90 11.49 24.65 9.58
N PRO A 91 11.55 25.28 8.39
CA PRO A 91 11.90 24.60 7.16
C PRO A 91 13.33 24.03 7.20
N ASP A 92 13.46 22.71 7.01
CA ASP A 92 14.72 22.00 6.79
C ASP A 92 14.62 21.26 5.46
N LEU A 93 15.04 21.96 4.39
CA LEU A 93 14.89 21.49 3.01
C LEU A 93 15.74 20.25 2.73
N GLU A 94 16.90 20.09 3.38
CA GLU A 94 17.73 18.90 3.19
C GLU A 94 17.07 17.65 3.78
N ARG A 95 16.51 17.78 4.99
CA ARG A 95 15.75 16.70 5.61
C ARG A 95 14.53 16.34 4.78
N GLU A 96 13.81 17.35 4.29
CA GLU A 96 12.64 17.14 3.43
C GLU A 96 13.02 16.43 2.13
N HIS A 97 14.10 16.85 1.45
CA HIS A 97 14.60 16.15 0.26
C HIS A 97 14.99 14.70 0.54
N ARG A 98 15.69 14.41 1.65
CA ARG A 98 16.05 13.03 2.03
C ARG A 98 14.80 12.18 2.27
N ARG A 99 13.77 12.73 2.90
CA ARG A 99 12.50 12.01 3.13
C ARG A 99 11.74 11.76 1.84
N TRP A 100 11.72 12.72 0.92
CA TRP A 100 11.11 12.50 -0.39
C TRP A 100 11.85 11.44 -1.21
N ALA A 101 13.18 11.38 -1.17
CA ALA A 101 13.95 10.34 -1.84
C ALA A 101 13.60 8.93 -1.30
N GLU A 102 13.49 8.78 0.02
CA GLU A 102 13.07 7.52 0.66
C GLU A 102 11.62 7.13 0.27
N ILE A 103 10.71 8.11 0.24
CA ILE A 103 9.33 7.91 -0.21
C ILE A 103 9.29 7.48 -1.69
N GLU A 104 10.12 8.05 -2.55
CA GLU A 104 10.19 7.71 -3.97
C GLU A 104 10.64 6.25 -4.18
N GLU A 105 11.68 5.82 -3.45
CA GLU A 105 12.16 4.43 -3.48
C GLU A 105 11.06 3.44 -3.05
N LEU A 106 10.39 3.72 -1.93
CA LEU A 106 9.27 2.90 -1.46
C LEU A 106 8.09 2.92 -2.44
N THR A 107 7.83 4.05 -3.10
CA THR A 107 6.76 4.18 -4.09
C THR A 107 7.03 3.34 -5.34
N ALA A 108 8.29 3.24 -5.78
CA ALA A 108 8.66 2.35 -6.88
C ALA A 108 8.37 0.89 -6.52
N ARG A 109 8.84 0.43 -5.35
CA ARG A 109 8.58 -0.92 -4.84
C ARG A 109 7.08 -1.19 -4.64
N PHE A 110 6.34 -0.20 -4.15
CA PHE A 110 4.88 -0.27 -4.00
C PHE A 110 4.19 -0.50 -5.35
N THR A 111 4.64 0.21 -6.39
CA THR A 111 4.08 0.10 -7.74
C THR A 111 4.30 -1.30 -8.31
N GLU A 112 5.51 -1.85 -8.17
CA GLU A 112 5.82 -3.22 -8.61
C GLU A 112 4.94 -4.27 -7.91
N LEU A 113 4.78 -4.16 -6.59
CA LEU A 113 3.89 -5.06 -5.82
C LEU A 113 2.42 -4.88 -6.18
N ALA A 114 1.97 -3.65 -6.44
CA ALA A 114 0.60 -3.36 -6.85
C ALA A 114 0.29 -3.95 -8.23
N GLU A 115 1.23 -3.84 -9.17
CA GLU A 115 1.11 -4.44 -10.50
C GLU A 115 1.10 -5.96 -10.42
N TRP A 116 2.01 -6.54 -9.63
CA TRP A 116 2.05 -8.00 -9.43
C TRP A 116 0.76 -8.53 -8.82
N THR A 117 0.27 -7.91 -7.74
CA THR A 117 -0.98 -8.35 -7.05
C THR A 117 -2.19 -8.19 -7.96
N SER A 118 -2.27 -7.11 -8.75
CA SER A 118 -3.29 -6.94 -9.78
C SER A 118 -3.23 -8.07 -10.82
N ALA A 119 -2.03 -8.39 -11.33
CA ALA A 119 -1.85 -9.45 -12.32
C ALA A 119 -2.22 -10.83 -11.75
N PHE A 120 -1.87 -11.13 -10.49
CA PHE A 120 -2.27 -12.36 -9.79
C PHE A 120 -3.79 -12.49 -9.71
N LEU A 121 -4.48 -11.41 -9.34
CA LEU A 121 -5.95 -11.40 -9.23
C LEU A 121 -6.64 -11.57 -10.58
N LEU A 122 -6.05 -11.08 -11.66
CA LEU A 122 -6.56 -11.25 -13.02
C LEU A 122 -6.30 -12.65 -13.59
N SER A 123 -5.16 -13.26 -13.26
CA SER A 123 -4.79 -14.60 -13.74
C SER A 123 -5.46 -15.73 -12.96
N GLY A 124 -5.82 -15.49 -11.69
CA GLY A 124 -6.29 -16.52 -10.77
C GLY A 124 -5.24 -17.59 -10.45
N THR A 125 -3.96 -17.36 -10.80
CA THR A 125 -2.85 -18.32 -10.62
C THR A 125 -1.59 -17.62 -10.10
N PRO A 126 -0.76 -18.30 -9.27
CA PRO A 126 0.46 -17.72 -8.74
C PRO A 126 1.42 -17.30 -9.86
N LEU A 127 1.80 -16.03 -9.86
CA LEU A 127 2.83 -15.49 -10.75
C LEU A 127 4.20 -15.63 -10.11
N ARG A 128 5.24 -15.87 -10.90
CA ARG A 128 6.62 -15.78 -10.37
C ARG A 128 6.98 -14.31 -10.22
N LEU A 129 7.43 -13.93 -9.02
CA LEU A 129 8.21 -12.71 -8.79
C LEU A 129 9.59 -12.87 -9.43
#